data_AF-A0A8K0D8H6-F1
#
_entry.id   AF-A0A8K0D8H6-F1
#
_cell.length_a   1.000
_cell.length_b   1.000
_cell.length_c   1.000
_cell.angle_alpha   90.00
_cell.angle_beta   90.00
_cell.angle_gamma   90.00
#
_symmetry.space_group_name_H-M   'P 1'
#
loop_
_entity.id
_entity.type
_entity.pdbx_description
1 polymer ?
#
loop_
_entity_poly.entity_id
_entity_poly.type
_entity_poly.pdbx_seq_one_letter_code
_entity_poly.pdbx_strand_id
1 'polypeptide(L)'
;MTQRDRDEYNTKRREVKQAVKKANRESWRRFGEEINKKHKVADQEMPPRYGWNRGNEIPGADQDYQRKAYRTAQWNPQTRHSHNDEEGKEKPPHYTSLDSIKKKEEAATELNNKLYTVNENMLETEHVEEKWNYVKSELLNVGKKHLKPGEWMKGSILELMKKMRKYKAKDGNRYKQIHSAVRRRIRDAKEEWMKSRCEEIEKLQKLHDSFNIHKNFKETTG
;
A
#
# COMPACT_ATOMS: atom_id res chain seq x y z
N MET A 1 50.66 12.49 -4.55
CA MET A 1 49.92 11.35 -3.95
C MET A 1 50.56 10.07 -4.46
N THR A 2 51.27 9.37 -3.59
CA THR A 2 52.02 8.17 -3.94
C THR A 2 51.08 6.97 -4.10
N GLN A 3 51.54 5.90 -4.77
CA GLN A 3 50.77 4.65 -4.86
C GLN A 3 50.44 4.09 -3.47
N ARG A 4 51.36 4.26 -2.52
CA ARG A 4 51.21 3.88 -1.11
C ARG A 4 50.03 4.59 -0.43
N ASP A 5 49.88 5.90 -0.64
CA ASP A 5 48.76 6.68 -0.07
C ASP A 5 47.40 6.17 -0.59
N ARG A 6 47.37 5.74 -1.87
CA ARG A 6 46.16 5.24 -2.53
C ARG A 6 45.75 3.87 -2.00
N ASP A 7 46.72 3.00 -1.76
CA ASP A 7 46.50 1.66 -1.20
C ASP A 7 46.10 1.72 0.28
N GLU A 8 46.69 2.64 1.05
CA GLU A 8 46.30 2.90 2.43
C GLU A 8 44.85 3.42 2.53
N TYR A 9 44.47 4.38 1.68
CA TYR A 9 43.10 4.88 1.60
C TYR A 9 42.09 3.78 1.27
N ASN A 10 42.41 2.95 0.27
CA ASN A 10 41.54 1.85 -0.14
C ASN A 10 41.37 0.80 0.97
N THR A 11 42.43 0.54 1.73
CA THR A 11 42.41 -0.38 2.88
C THR A 11 41.51 0.16 3.99
N LYS A 12 41.72 1.41 4.42
CA LYS A 12 40.87 2.09 5.41
C LYS A 12 39.40 2.13 4.97
N ARG A 13 39.14 2.38 3.69
CA ARG A 13 37.77 2.38 3.13
C ARG A 13 37.12 0.99 3.19
N ARG A 14 37.87 -0.09 2.99
CA ARG A 14 37.37 -1.47 3.13
C ARG A 14 37.07 -1.81 4.58
N GLU A 15 37.94 -1.43 5.50
CA GLU A 15 37.76 -1.63 6.95
C GLU A 15 36.50 -0.94 7.47
N VAL A 16 36.30 0.34 7.11
CA VAL A 16 35.08 1.09 7.47
C VAL A 16 33.82 0.40 6.93
N LYS A 17 33.83 -0.05 5.67
CA LYS A 17 32.70 -0.80 5.10
C LYS A 17 32.42 -2.09 5.84
N GLN A 18 33.45 -2.83 6.24
CA GLN A 18 33.30 -4.06 7.02
C GLN A 18 32.77 -3.78 8.44
N ALA A 19 33.26 -2.73 9.09
CA ALA A 19 32.79 -2.31 10.41
C ALA A 19 31.31 -1.93 10.39
N VAL A 20 30.87 -1.13 9.40
CA VAL A 20 29.45 -0.76 9.22
C VAL A 20 28.58 -2.00 8.97
N LYS A 21 29.04 -2.93 8.12
CA LYS A 21 28.31 -4.17 7.85
C LYS A 21 28.18 -5.05 9.11
N LYS A 22 29.21 -5.10 9.95
CA LYS A 22 29.20 -5.82 11.23
C LYS A 22 28.24 -5.17 12.23
N ALA A 23 28.31 -3.85 12.41
CA ALA A 23 27.43 -3.10 13.31
C ALA A 23 25.95 -3.25 12.93
N ASN A 24 25.64 -3.22 11.63
CA ASN A 24 24.27 -3.42 11.15
C ASN A 24 23.79 -4.85 11.44
N ARG A 25 24.62 -5.88 11.18
CA ARG A 25 24.29 -7.29 11.50
C ARG A 25 24.03 -7.49 13.01
N GLU A 26 24.81 -6.87 13.88
CA GLU A 26 24.60 -6.93 15.32
C GLU A 26 23.33 -6.20 15.77
N SER A 27 23.02 -5.05 15.16
CA SER A 27 21.78 -4.32 15.43
C SER A 27 20.54 -5.14 15.07
N TRP A 28 20.54 -5.80 13.91
CA TRP A 28 19.46 -6.72 13.51
C TRP A 28 19.33 -7.93 14.42
N ARG A 29 20.45 -8.49 14.92
CA ARG A 29 20.43 -9.57 15.90
C ARG A 29 19.77 -9.13 17.20
N ARG A 30 20.17 -7.98 17.76
CA ARG A 30 19.57 -7.42 18.99
C ARG A 30 18.07 -7.15 18.83
N PHE A 31 17.67 -6.58 17.69
CA PHE A 31 16.27 -6.34 17.39
C PHE A 31 15.46 -7.65 17.35
N GLY A 32 16.00 -8.70 16.72
CA GLY A 32 15.38 -10.03 16.71
C GLY A 32 15.25 -10.65 18.10
N GLU A 33 16.27 -10.52 18.95
CA GLU A 33 16.24 -10.99 20.34
C GLU A 33 15.18 -10.25 21.17
N GLU A 34 15.02 -8.94 20.96
CA GLU A 34 14.02 -8.13 21.65
C GLU A 34 12.58 -8.50 21.25
N ILE A 35 12.34 -8.77 19.97
CA ILE A 35 11.04 -9.28 19.49
C ILE A 35 10.74 -10.63 20.13
N ASN A 36 11.71 -11.55 20.14
CA ASN A 36 11.52 -12.88 20.71
C ASN A 36 11.26 -12.81 22.23
N LYS A 37 11.92 -11.89 22.94
CA LYS A 37 11.68 -11.62 24.36
C LYS A 37 10.25 -11.12 24.62
N LYS A 38 9.73 -10.21 23.77
CA LYS A 38 8.35 -9.73 23.87
C LYS A 38 7.32 -10.83 23.59
N HIS A 39 7.59 -11.73 22.64
CA HIS A 39 6.71 -12.85 22.35
C HIS A 39 6.66 -13.90 23.48
N LYS A 40 7.80 -14.21 24.12
CA LYS A 40 7.82 -15.16 25.25
C LYS A 40 7.07 -14.66 26.49
N VAL A 41 6.96 -13.34 26.68
CA VAL A 41 6.17 -12.75 27.77
C VAL A 41 4.66 -12.85 27.48
N ALA A 42 4.26 -12.71 26.22
CA ALA A 42 2.85 -12.83 25.82
C ALA A 42 2.29 -14.27 25.98
N ASP A 43 3.13 -15.29 25.91
CA ASP A 43 2.72 -16.69 26.09
C ASP A 43 2.52 -17.08 27.58
N GLN A 44 3.02 -16.30 28.54
CA GLN A 44 2.86 -16.57 29.98
C GLN A 44 1.56 -16.02 30.60
N GLU A 45 0.83 -15.15 29.90
CA GLU A 45 -0.39 -14.51 30.43
C GLU A 45 -1.67 -14.85 29.63
N MET A 46 -1.58 -15.71 28.61
CA MET A 46 -2.79 -16.18 27.93
C MET A 46 -3.49 -17.27 28.74
N PRO A 47 -4.80 -17.12 29.08
CA PRO A 47 -5.57 -18.22 29.62
C PRO A 47 -5.56 -19.40 28.62
N PRO A 48 -5.70 -20.65 29.10
CA PRO A 48 -5.60 -21.83 28.26
C PRO A 48 -6.53 -21.68 27.04
N ARG A 49 -5.94 -21.56 25.86
CA ARG A 49 -6.69 -21.69 24.61
C ARG A 49 -7.42 -23.03 24.70
N TYR A 50 -8.75 -22.99 24.69
CA TYR A 50 -9.57 -24.18 24.51
C TYR A 50 -9.01 -24.99 23.33
N GLY A 51 -8.37 -26.11 23.68
CA GLY A 51 -7.74 -26.99 22.74
C GLY A 51 -8.82 -27.61 21.86
N TRP A 52 -8.76 -27.32 20.56
CA TRP A 52 -9.24 -28.27 19.58
C TRP A 52 -8.30 -29.48 19.63
N ASN A 53 -8.54 -30.36 20.60
CA ASN A 53 -7.90 -31.66 20.67
C ASN A 53 -8.29 -32.44 19.42
N ARG A 54 -7.36 -32.49 18.46
CA ARG A 54 -7.27 -33.62 17.54
C ARG A 54 -6.95 -34.86 18.39
N GLY A 55 -7.88 -35.79 18.46
CA GLY A 55 -7.58 -37.16 18.91
C GLY A 55 -8.27 -37.65 20.17
N ASN A 56 -9.54 -37.31 20.40
CA ASN A 56 -10.39 -38.20 21.20
C ASN A 56 -11.26 -39.01 20.23
N GLU A 57 -10.83 -40.25 20.02
CA GLU A 57 -11.63 -41.32 19.44
C GLU A 57 -12.92 -41.44 20.27
N ILE A 58 -14.06 -41.20 19.63
CA ILE A 58 -15.37 -41.51 20.22
C ILE A 58 -15.50 -43.03 20.17
N PRO A 59 -15.53 -43.75 21.30
CA PRO A 59 -15.73 -45.19 21.31
C PRO A 59 -17.14 -45.47 20.79
N GLY A 60 -17.26 -46.16 19.66
CA GLY A 60 -18.54 -46.57 19.07
C GLY A 60 -18.93 -45.89 17.75
N ALA A 61 -18.10 -45.02 17.18
CA ALA A 61 -18.30 -44.57 15.81
C ALA A 61 -17.82 -45.67 14.84
N ASP A 62 -18.80 -46.38 14.28
CA ASP A 62 -18.68 -47.40 13.23
C ASP A 62 -17.61 -47.02 12.18
N GLN A 63 -16.63 -47.90 11.98
CA GLN A 63 -15.45 -47.66 11.14
C GLN A 63 -15.81 -47.34 9.68
N ASP A 64 -17.01 -47.69 9.24
CA ASP A 64 -17.53 -47.38 7.90
C ASP A 64 -17.88 -45.90 7.70
N TYR A 65 -18.19 -45.16 8.76
CA TYR A 65 -18.47 -43.73 8.64
C TYR A 65 -17.20 -42.92 8.38
N GLN A 66 -16.07 -43.34 8.96
CA GLN A 66 -14.78 -42.70 8.70
C GLN A 66 -14.27 -42.99 7.28
N ARG A 67 -14.42 -44.23 6.75
CA ARG A 67 -13.99 -44.53 5.37
C ARG A 67 -14.78 -43.76 4.30
N LYS A 68 -16.07 -43.48 4.51
CA LYS A 68 -16.85 -42.64 3.59
C LYS A 68 -16.43 -41.17 3.64
N ALA A 69 -16.07 -40.63 4.81
CA ALA A 69 -15.57 -39.27 4.95
C ALA A 69 -14.20 -39.05 4.29
N TYR A 70 -13.31 -40.06 4.30
CA TYR A 70 -12.00 -39.96 3.65
C TYR A 70 -12.04 -40.13 2.11
N ARG A 71 -13.04 -40.82 1.55
CA ARG A 71 -13.19 -40.93 0.08
C ARG A 71 -13.82 -39.69 -0.56
N THR A 72 -14.72 -38.98 0.10
CA THR A 72 -15.23 -37.69 -0.39
C THR A 72 -14.28 -36.52 -0.12
N ALA A 73 -13.26 -36.70 0.73
CA ALA A 73 -12.22 -35.69 0.96
C ALA A 73 -11.02 -35.78 -0.01
N GLN A 74 -10.92 -36.82 -0.86
CA GLN A 74 -9.80 -37.02 -1.80
C GLN A 74 -10.08 -36.59 -3.25
N TRP A 75 -11.20 -35.91 -3.52
CA TRP A 75 -11.42 -35.26 -4.81
C TRP A 75 -12.04 -33.88 -4.62
N ASN A 76 -11.22 -32.91 -4.21
CA ASN A 76 -11.49 -31.50 -4.47
C ASN A 76 -10.26 -30.87 -5.16
N PRO A 77 -10.32 -30.56 -6.47
CA PRO A 77 -9.20 -29.98 -7.21
C PRO A 77 -8.81 -28.54 -6.82
N GLN A 78 -9.41 -27.93 -5.79
CA GLN A 78 -9.31 -26.47 -5.57
C GLN A 78 -8.38 -25.99 -4.45
N THR A 79 -7.57 -26.85 -3.82
CA THR A 79 -6.54 -26.40 -2.88
C THR A 79 -5.16 -26.94 -3.22
N ARG A 80 -4.66 -26.61 -4.43
CA ARG A 80 -3.22 -26.37 -4.60
C ARG A 80 -2.89 -25.03 -3.94
N HIS A 81 -2.38 -25.07 -2.71
CA HIS A 81 -1.48 -24.02 -2.24
C HIS A 81 -0.20 -24.12 -3.08
N SER A 82 -0.24 -23.44 -4.22
CA SER A 82 0.91 -23.13 -5.03
C SER A 82 1.76 -22.13 -4.25
N HIS A 83 2.85 -22.63 -3.70
CA HIS A 83 4.06 -21.86 -3.43
C HIS A 83 4.66 -21.49 -4.80
N ASN A 84 4.08 -20.50 -5.47
CA ASN A 84 4.70 -19.86 -6.62
C ASN A 84 4.78 -18.36 -6.31
N ASP A 85 6.01 -17.89 -6.17
CA ASP A 85 6.53 -16.60 -6.64
C ASP A 85 5.54 -15.42 -6.62
N GLU A 86 5.66 -14.58 -5.59
CA GLU A 86 4.99 -13.29 -5.50
C GLU A 86 5.64 -12.21 -6.39
N GLU A 87 5.94 -12.54 -7.65
CA GLU A 87 6.23 -11.56 -8.70
C GLU A 87 5.02 -11.49 -9.64
N GLY A 88 4.14 -10.49 -9.44
CA GLY A 88 3.08 -10.20 -10.42
C GLY A 88 1.66 -9.99 -9.88
N LYS A 89 1.44 -9.93 -8.56
CA LYS A 89 0.16 -9.40 -8.06
C LYS A 89 0.13 -7.89 -8.31
N GLU A 90 -0.46 -7.48 -9.44
CA GLU A 90 -0.78 -6.09 -9.75
C GLU A 90 -1.45 -5.46 -8.52
N LYS A 91 -0.72 -4.55 -7.88
CA LYS A 91 -1.22 -3.81 -6.72
C LYS A 91 -2.51 -3.09 -7.15
N PRO A 92 -3.55 -3.03 -6.29
CA PRO A 92 -4.76 -2.28 -6.59
C PRO A 92 -4.38 -0.84 -6.98
N PRO A 93 -4.84 -0.31 -8.13
CA PRO A 93 -4.42 1.00 -8.58
C PRO A 93 -5.22 2.03 -7.82
N HIS A 94 -4.74 2.40 -6.65
CA HIS A 94 -5.28 3.53 -5.92
C HIS A 94 -4.11 4.26 -5.27
N TYR A 95 -3.84 5.46 -5.79
CA TYR A 95 -2.78 6.41 -5.40
C TYR A 95 -1.36 6.17 -5.96
N THR A 96 -1.22 5.88 -7.26
CA THR A 96 0.11 5.86 -7.92
C THR A 96 0.83 7.21 -7.85
N SER A 97 0.12 8.33 -7.65
CA SER A 97 0.75 9.65 -7.50
C SER A 97 1.66 9.75 -6.28
N LEU A 98 1.41 9.00 -5.20
CA LEU A 98 2.27 8.97 -4.01
C LEU A 98 3.14 7.72 -3.92
N ASP A 99 3.19 6.85 -4.91
CA ASP A 99 3.98 5.62 -4.80
C ASP A 99 5.49 5.88 -4.80
N SER A 100 5.93 7.04 -5.31
CA SER A 100 7.33 7.45 -5.17
C SER A 100 7.60 7.98 -3.75
N ILE A 101 8.60 7.38 -3.10
CA ILE A 101 9.08 7.80 -1.76
C ILE A 101 9.35 9.31 -1.74
N LYS A 102 9.93 9.83 -2.82
CA LYS A 102 10.22 11.27 -3.00
C LYS A 102 8.97 12.15 -2.88
N LYS A 103 7.86 11.81 -3.54
CA LYS A 103 6.63 12.63 -3.45
C LYS A 103 6.00 12.59 -2.06
N LYS A 104 6.15 11.47 -1.33
CA LYS A 104 5.73 11.40 0.08
C LYS A 104 6.58 12.32 0.97
N GLU A 105 7.89 12.31 0.77
CA GLU A 105 8.84 13.17 1.50
C GLU A 105 8.60 14.65 1.18
N GLU A 106 8.37 15.01 -0.08
CA GLU A 106 8.03 16.37 -0.50
C GLU A 106 6.71 16.85 0.13
N ALA A 107 5.66 16.02 0.09
CA ALA A 107 4.39 16.36 0.71
C ALA A 107 4.51 16.50 2.24
N ALA A 108 5.30 15.64 2.89
CA ALA A 108 5.53 15.69 4.33
C ALA A 108 6.33 16.93 4.74
N THR A 109 7.40 17.27 4.01
CA THR A 109 8.22 18.47 4.27
C THR A 109 7.42 19.75 4.05
N GLU A 110 6.62 19.82 2.96
CA GLU A 110 5.73 20.96 2.72
C GLU A 110 4.69 21.13 3.84
N LEU A 111 4.07 20.03 4.28
CA LEU A 111 3.11 20.04 5.39
C LEU A 111 3.78 20.52 6.68
N ASN A 112 4.93 19.95 7.02
CA ASN A 112 5.65 20.30 8.24
C ASN A 112 6.03 21.78 8.25
N ASN A 113 6.58 22.30 7.16
CA ASN A 113 6.93 23.72 7.05
C ASN A 113 5.72 24.64 7.26
N LYS A 114 4.58 24.30 6.66
CA LYS A 114 3.33 25.05 6.84
C LYS A 114 2.81 24.98 8.27
N LEU A 115 2.89 23.82 8.92
CA LEU A 115 2.46 23.67 10.31
C LEU A 115 3.40 24.40 11.29
N TYR A 116 4.71 24.46 11.02
CA TYR A 116 5.63 25.30 11.77
C TYR A 116 5.25 26.79 11.68
N THR A 117 4.89 27.29 10.49
CA THR A 117 4.46 28.69 10.35
C THR A 117 3.15 29.00 11.09
N VAL A 118 2.27 28.01 11.31
CA VAL A 118 1.06 28.19 12.14
C VAL A 118 1.44 28.34 13.59
N ASN A 119 2.36 27.50 14.06
CA ASN A 119 2.78 27.50 15.45
C ASN A 119 3.51 28.80 15.83
N GLU A 120 4.25 29.40 14.88
CA GLU A 120 4.96 30.67 15.11
C GLU A 120 4.06 31.90 14.91
N ASN A 121 3.24 31.95 13.85
CA ASN A 121 2.47 33.16 13.51
C ASN A 121 1.10 33.26 14.19
N MET A 122 0.58 32.17 14.76
CA MET A 122 -0.73 32.17 15.45
C MET A 122 -0.62 32.04 16.98
N LEU A 123 0.50 32.44 17.58
CA LEU A 123 0.65 32.55 19.04
C LEU A 123 -0.30 33.60 19.65
N GLU A 124 -0.79 34.56 18.86
CA GLU A 124 -1.56 35.70 19.35
C GLU A 124 -3.10 35.57 19.20
N THR A 125 -3.61 34.60 18.43
CA THR A 125 -5.07 34.41 18.30
C THR A 125 -5.61 33.52 19.42
N GLU A 126 -6.58 34.01 20.20
CA GLU A 126 -7.21 33.25 21.29
C GLU A 126 -8.19 32.17 20.78
N HIS A 127 -8.66 32.25 19.53
CA HIS A 127 -9.65 31.33 19.00
C HIS A 127 -9.03 30.02 18.46
N VAL A 128 -9.08 28.97 19.29
CA VAL A 128 -8.69 27.59 18.96
C VAL A 128 -9.33 27.08 17.66
N GLU A 129 -10.59 27.44 17.43
CA GLU A 129 -11.36 27.00 16.25
C GLU A 129 -10.78 27.53 14.93
N GLU A 130 -10.26 28.76 14.93
CA GLU A 130 -9.63 29.36 13.75
C GLU A 130 -8.31 28.66 13.41
N LYS A 131 -7.51 28.35 14.43
CA LYS A 131 -6.25 27.57 14.28
C LYS A 131 -6.54 26.20 13.69
N TRP A 132 -7.56 25.52 14.20
CA TRP A 132 -7.96 24.20 13.70
C TRP A 132 -8.44 24.26 12.25
N ASN A 133 -9.27 25.24 11.90
CA ASN A 133 -9.75 25.41 10.53
C ASN A 133 -8.61 25.75 9.56
N TYR A 134 -7.63 26.55 9.99
CA TYR A 134 -6.43 26.81 9.21
C TYR A 134 -5.63 25.52 8.96
N VAL A 135 -5.29 24.76 10.01
CA VAL A 135 -4.56 23.48 9.90
C VAL A 135 -5.29 22.53 8.96
N LYS A 136 -6.61 22.44 9.10
CA LYS A 136 -7.46 21.62 8.22
C LYS A 136 -7.41 22.10 6.79
N SER A 137 -7.45 23.41 6.53
CA SER A 137 -7.34 23.94 5.17
C SER A 137 -5.98 23.66 4.56
N GLU A 138 -4.89 23.81 5.31
CA GLU A 138 -3.54 23.54 4.79
C GLU A 138 -3.32 22.06 4.50
N LEU A 139 -3.82 21.18 5.37
CA LEU A 139 -3.79 19.75 5.14
C LEU A 139 -4.57 19.37 3.87
N LEU A 140 -5.73 19.97 3.64
CA LEU A 140 -6.51 19.78 2.42
C LEU A 140 -5.81 20.37 1.19
N ASN A 141 -5.12 21.51 1.31
CA ASN A 141 -4.43 22.18 0.21
C ASN A 141 -3.19 21.39 -0.24
N VAL A 142 -2.34 20.98 0.71
CA VAL A 142 -1.19 20.10 0.46
C VAL A 142 -1.69 18.77 -0.12
N GLY A 143 -2.76 18.22 0.47
CA GLY A 143 -3.45 17.05 -0.05
C GLY A 143 -3.83 17.20 -1.52
N LYS A 144 -4.58 18.24 -1.89
CA LYS A 144 -5.02 18.48 -3.28
C LYS A 144 -3.87 18.67 -4.26
N LYS A 145 -2.78 19.32 -3.84
CA LYS A 145 -1.60 19.56 -4.67
C LYS A 145 -0.91 18.27 -5.08
N HIS A 146 -0.73 17.36 -4.12
CA HIS A 146 0.03 16.11 -4.30
C HIS A 146 -0.84 14.90 -4.67
N LEU A 147 -2.11 14.91 -4.24
CA LEU A 147 -3.12 13.89 -4.51
C LEU A 147 -4.12 14.44 -5.53
N LYS A 148 -3.67 14.62 -6.77
CA LYS A 148 -4.61 14.85 -7.87
C LYS A 148 -5.37 13.54 -8.13
N PRO A 149 -6.71 13.54 -8.06
CA PRO A 149 -7.49 12.41 -8.56
C PRO A 149 -7.11 12.19 -10.03
N GLY A 150 -7.01 10.92 -10.45
CA GLY A 150 -6.84 10.64 -11.88
C GLY A 150 -8.03 11.19 -12.66
N GLU A 151 -7.80 11.70 -13.87
CA GLU A 151 -8.84 12.31 -14.72
C GLU A 151 -9.99 11.34 -15.03
N TRP A 152 -9.70 10.04 -15.05
CA TRP A 152 -10.69 8.97 -15.17
C TRP A 152 -11.65 8.84 -13.96
N MET A 153 -11.38 9.52 -12.85
CA MET A 153 -12.15 9.37 -11.60
C MET A 153 -13.45 10.19 -11.61
N LYS A 154 -14.49 9.63 -12.23
CA LYS A 154 -15.83 10.23 -12.31
C LYS A 154 -16.52 10.29 -10.92
N GLY A 155 -17.42 11.28 -10.73
CA GLY A 155 -18.19 11.47 -9.49
C GLY A 155 -18.97 10.22 -9.04
N SER A 156 -19.49 9.43 -10.00
CA SER A 156 -20.16 8.16 -9.71
C SER A 156 -19.28 7.13 -9.00
N ILE A 157 -17.97 7.11 -9.30
CA ILE A 157 -17.01 6.22 -8.62
C ILE A 157 -16.80 6.70 -7.18
N LEU A 158 -16.64 8.01 -6.98
CA LEU A 158 -16.47 8.61 -5.65
C LEU A 158 -17.67 8.32 -4.74
N GLU A 159 -18.89 8.36 -5.29
CA GLU A 159 -20.10 7.99 -4.55
C GLU A 159 -20.12 6.50 -4.16
N LEU A 160 -19.77 5.61 -5.08
CA LEU A 160 -19.67 4.18 -4.78
C LEU A 160 -18.60 3.90 -3.71
N MET A 161 -17.47 4.60 -3.74
CA MET A 161 -16.44 4.50 -2.69
C MET A 161 -16.96 5.02 -1.34
N LYS A 162 -17.72 6.11 -1.32
CA LYS A 162 -18.39 6.60 -0.10
C LYS A 162 -19.37 5.56 0.46
N LYS A 163 -20.19 4.94 -0.40
CA LYS A 163 -21.10 3.84 -0.01
C LYS A 163 -20.32 2.63 0.52
N MET A 164 -19.24 2.24 -0.14
CA MET A 164 -18.36 1.15 0.29
C MET A 164 -17.82 1.36 1.71
N ARG A 165 -17.35 2.58 2.02
CA ARG A 165 -16.88 2.95 3.38
C ARG A 165 -17.96 2.77 4.45
N LYS A 166 -19.23 3.04 4.14
CA LYS A 166 -20.36 2.88 5.08
C LYS A 166 -20.65 1.42 5.42
N TYR A 167 -20.47 0.49 4.47
CA TYR A 167 -20.82 -0.92 4.66
C TYR A 167 -19.67 -1.81 5.17
N LYS A 168 -18.43 -1.31 5.16
CA LYS A 168 -17.23 -2.08 5.54
C LYS A 168 -17.35 -2.78 6.90
N ALA A 169 -17.94 -2.12 7.90
CA ALA A 169 -18.11 -2.66 9.25
C ALA A 169 -19.53 -3.19 9.54
N LYS A 170 -20.49 -3.00 8.62
CA LYS A 170 -21.91 -3.30 8.85
C LYS A 170 -22.37 -4.57 8.14
N ASP A 171 -21.98 -4.75 6.89
CA ASP A 171 -22.45 -5.85 6.04
C ASP A 171 -21.36 -6.25 5.05
N GLY A 172 -20.74 -7.41 5.32
CA GLY A 172 -19.67 -7.94 4.49
C GLY A 172 -20.12 -8.33 3.08
N ASN A 173 -21.37 -8.75 2.89
CA ASN A 173 -21.87 -9.16 1.58
C ASN A 173 -22.14 -7.93 0.70
N ARG A 174 -22.83 -6.92 1.25
CA ARG A 174 -23.01 -5.62 0.55
C ARG A 174 -21.69 -4.94 0.27
N TYR A 175 -20.73 -5.00 1.19
CA TYR A 175 -19.38 -4.50 0.96
C TYR A 175 -18.73 -5.17 -0.26
N LYS A 176 -18.76 -6.50 -0.34
CA LYS A 176 -18.21 -7.25 -1.48
C LYS A 176 -18.86 -6.86 -2.80
N GLN A 177 -20.20 -6.74 -2.83
CA GLN A 177 -20.94 -6.33 -4.03
C GLN A 177 -20.55 -4.92 -4.50
N ILE A 178 -20.56 -3.95 -3.58
CA ILE A 178 -20.21 -2.56 -3.90
C ILE A 178 -18.75 -2.47 -4.34
N HIS A 179 -17.85 -3.19 -3.66
CA HIS A 179 -16.43 -3.22 -4.01
C HIS A 179 -16.19 -3.79 -5.42
N SER A 180 -16.89 -4.86 -5.81
CA SER A 180 -16.85 -5.37 -7.19
C SER A 180 -17.38 -4.34 -8.19
N ALA A 181 -18.47 -3.64 -7.87
CA ALA A 181 -19.02 -2.57 -8.70
C ALA A 181 -18.04 -1.39 -8.86
N VAL A 182 -17.37 -0.97 -7.77
CA VAL A 182 -16.32 0.05 -7.80
C VAL A 182 -15.19 -0.36 -8.75
N ARG A 183 -14.67 -1.58 -8.61
CA ARG A 183 -13.57 -2.07 -9.47
C ARG A 183 -13.97 -2.09 -10.95
N ARG A 184 -15.17 -2.56 -11.26
CA ARG A 184 -15.70 -2.55 -12.63
C ARG A 184 -15.77 -1.12 -13.17
N ARG A 185 -16.37 -0.21 -12.41
CA ARG A 185 -16.51 1.19 -12.83
C ARG A 185 -15.19 1.91 -13.01
N ILE A 186 -14.18 1.59 -12.20
CA ILE A 186 -12.81 2.09 -12.36
C ILE A 186 -12.21 1.59 -13.68
N ARG A 187 -12.40 0.31 -14.03
CA ARG A 187 -11.90 -0.25 -15.29
C ARG A 187 -12.55 0.43 -16.48
N ASP A 188 -13.89 0.50 -16.49
CA ASP A 188 -14.65 1.12 -17.58
C ASP A 188 -14.24 2.58 -17.78
N ALA A 189 -14.09 3.34 -16.68
CA ALA A 189 -13.73 4.75 -16.77
C ALA A 189 -12.30 4.98 -17.25
N LYS A 190 -11.36 4.07 -16.90
CA LYS A 190 -10.00 4.11 -17.44
C LYS A 190 -9.96 3.78 -18.92
N GLU A 191 -10.70 2.76 -19.33
CA GLU A 191 -10.80 2.36 -20.74
C GLU A 191 -11.40 3.49 -21.58
N GLU A 192 -12.46 4.12 -21.10
CA GLU A 192 -13.09 5.28 -21.75
C GLU A 192 -12.15 6.48 -21.84
N TRP A 193 -11.40 6.77 -20.77
CA TRP A 193 -10.38 7.84 -20.78
C TRP A 193 -9.25 7.55 -21.78
N MET A 194 -8.71 6.33 -21.79
CA MET A 194 -7.68 5.93 -22.75
C MET A 194 -8.19 6.01 -24.19
N LYS A 195 -9.43 5.54 -24.45
CA LYS A 195 -10.06 5.61 -25.76
C LYS A 195 -10.20 7.05 -26.24
N SER A 196 -10.72 7.94 -25.39
CA SER A 196 -10.84 9.37 -25.70
C SER A 196 -9.49 9.99 -26.06
N ARG A 197 -8.41 9.55 -25.39
CA ARG A 197 -7.08 10.07 -25.64
C ARG A 197 -6.48 9.57 -26.95
N CYS A 198 -6.71 8.30 -27.30
CA CYS A 198 -6.36 7.77 -28.62
C CYS A 198 -7.09 8.52 -29.74
N GLU A 199 -8.40 8.75 -29.59
CA GLU A 199 -9.20 9.50 -30.57
C GLU A 199 -8.68 10.94 -30.76
N GLU A 200 -8.17 11.58 -29.70
CA GLU A 200 -7.54 12.90 -29.79
C GLU A 200 -6.22 12.86 -30.56
N ILE A 201 -5.37 11.86 -30.30
CA ILE A 201 -4.10 11.67 -31.03
C ILE A 201 -4.36 11.44 -32.51
N GLU A 202 -5.35 10.61 -32.86
CA GLU A 202 -5.75 10.37 -34.26
C GLU A 202 -6.22 11.66 -34.95
N LYS A 203 -6.94 12.54 -34.25
CA LYS A 203 -7.35 13.85 -34.78
C LYS A 203 -6.14 14.75 -35.03
N LEU A 204 -5.21 14.83 -34.08
CA LEU A 204 -3.98 15.61 -34.25
C LEU A 204 -3.10 15.07 -35.38
N GLN A 205 -3.05 13.75 -35.55
CA GLN A 205 -2.35 13.11 -36.66
C GLN A 205 -2.95 13.49 -38.01
N LYS A 206 -4.28 13.54 -38.13
CA LYS A 206 -4.98 14.04 -39.34
C LYS A 206 -4.66 15.51 -39.64
N LEU A 207 -4.39 16.30 -38.60
CA LEU A 207 -3.98 17.71 -38.73
C LEU A 207 -2.47 17.89 -38.93
N HIS A 208 -1.70 16.80 -38.97
CA HIS A 208 -0.22 16.81 -39.03
C HIS A 208 0.45 17.60 -37.88
N ASP A 209 -0.22 17.72 -36.73
CA ASP A 209 0.29 18.44 -35.57
C ASP A 209 1.22 17.56 -34.71
N SER A 210 2.44 17.36 -35.22
CA SER A 210 3.45 16.50 -34.59
C SER A 210 3.85 16.96 -33.19
N PHE A 211 3.80 18.27 -32.92
CA PHE A 211 4.12 18.84 -31.61
C PHE A 211 3.09 18.42 -30.55
N ASN A 212 1.80 18.62 -30.83
CA ASN A 212 0.74 18.27 -29.88
C ASN A 212 0.58 16.75 -29.73
N ILE A 213 0.88 15.96 -30.77
CA ILE A 213 0.94 14.50 -30.65
C ILE A 213 2.00 14.07 -29.63
N HIS A 214 3.22 14.61 -29.76
CA HIS A 214 4.32 14.27 -28.83
C HIS A 214 3.98 14.67 -27.39
N LYS A 215 3.41 15.86 -27.20
CA LYS A 215 2.95 16.33 -25.89
C LYS A 215 1.88 15.39 -25.30
N ASN A 216 0.84 15.08 -26.08
CA ASN A 216 -0.25 14.23 -25.62
C ASN A 216 0.21 12.80 -25.31
N PHE A 217 1.09 12.24 -26.12
CA PHE A 217 1.67 10.91 -25.91
C PHE A 217 2.48 10.85 -24.60
N LYS A 218 3.29 11.89 -24.35
CA LYS A 218 4.09 12.00 -23.12
C LYS A 218 3.21 12.11 -21.86
N GLU A 219 2.11 12.86 -21.93
CA GLU A 219 1.16 12.99 -20.83
C GLU A 219 0.37 11.70 -20.57
N THR A 220 0.12 10.90 -21.60
CA THR A 220 -0.68 9.65 -21.49
C THR A 220 0.15 8.47 -20.99
N THR A 221 1.43 8.42 -21.36
CA THR A 221 2.36 7.30 -21.04
C THR A 221 3.22 7.60 -19.81
N GLY A 222 3.19 8.83 -19.30
CA GLY A 222 4.05 9.34 -18.22
C GLY A 222 3.58 9.06 -16.80
#